data_AF-A0A8T4CT71-F1
#
_entry.id   AF-A0A8T4CT71-F1
#
_cell.length_a   1.000
_cell.length_b   1.000
_cell.length_c   1.000
_cell.angle_alpha   90.00
_cell.angle_beta   90.00
_cell.angle_gamma   90.00
#
_symmetry.space_group_name_H-M   'P 1'
#
loop_
_entity.id
_entity.type
_entity.pdbx_description
1 polymer ?
#
loop_
_entity_poly.entity_id
_entity_poly.type
_entity_poly.pdbx_seq_one_letter_code
_entity_poly.pdbx_strand_id
1 'polypeptide(L)'
;MKKLSSYVIAALSISLLFMVPVHAVEPTVWQANATYAAGSQVRYDGQIYRALQGHTANSDWNPIATPALWQRADAAIACAPWQEGVSYQLKDRVSFAGKYYQALQAHTAYSGSNWTPNVTPALWVNLTQCDGAPPMTGGEVINGISLPPDPGAAGKKTLAGIDSDQDGVRDDIQRFLAKEVGQNPVLYKRALQMARDAQQSLFVADTNDREKARAVANRWDIAKQCFNEINGYKKENYIKDITFKKQFVAFIANTPERMGSYMRYDEMLGGMVFKIHNNVICE
;
A
#
# COMPACT_ATOMS: atom_id res chain seq x y z
N MET A 1 -63.97 13.39 55.37
CA MET A 1 -62.65 13.73 54.80
C MET A 1 -61.56 13.01 55.58
N LYS A 2 -60.57 12.43 54.87
CA LYS A 2 -59.32 11.78 55.34
C LYS A 2 -59.45 10.37 55.98
N LYS A 3 -58.96 9.32 55.30
CA LYS A 3 -57.57 8.83 55.33
C LYS A 3 -57.35 7.70 54.30
N LEU A 4 -56.17 7.71 53.70
CA LEU A 4 -55.61 6.70 52.79
C LEU A 4 -55.18 5.43 53.54
N SER A 5 -55.12 4.29 52.84
CA SER A 5 -54.17 3.21 53.15
C SER A 5 -53.56 2.66 51.86
N SER A 6 -52.23 2.77 51.79
CA SER A 6 -51.36 2.37 50.69
C SER A 6 -51.24 0.85 50.54
N TYR A 7 -51.14 0.38 49.29
CA TYR A 7 -50.42 -0.86 48.95
C TYR A 7 -49.17 -0.47 48.15
N VAL A 8 -48.01 -0.89 48.65
CA VAL A 8 -46.71 -0.75 47.99
C VAL A 8 -46.54 -1.94 47.04
N ILE A 9 -46.46 -1.69 45.73
CA ILE A 9 -46.01 -2.67 44.75
C ILE A 9 -44.60 -2.26 44.34
N ALA A 10 -43.61 -3.04 44.76
CA ALA A 10 -42.24 -2.92 44.26
C ALA A 10 -42.19 -3.42 42.82
N ALA A 11 -42.09 -2.50 41.85
CA ALA A 11 -41.84 -2.83 40.46
C ALA A 11 -40.32 -3.02 40.27
N LEU A 12 -39.90 -4.27 40.03
CA LEU A 12 -38.56 -4.62 39.57
C LEU A 12 -38.36 -4.03 38.16
N SER A 13 -37.57 -2.97 38.03
CA SER A 13 -37.20 -2.42 36.72
C SER A 13 -36.11 -3.30 36.10
N ILE A 14 -36.51 -4.24 35.25
CA ILE A 14 -35.60 -4.86 34.28
C ILE A 14 -35.31 -3.79 33.22
N SER A 15 -34.16 -3.14 33.33
CA SER A 15 -33.61 -2.31 32.25
C SER A 15 -33.25 -3.22 31.09
N LEU A 16 -34.18 -3.36 30.14
CA LEU A 16 -33.94 -3.96 28.84
C LEU A 16 -32.97 -3.01 28.09
N LEU A 17 -31.70 -3.40 27.98
CA LEU A 17 -30.79 -2.75 27.03
C LEU A 17 -31.34 -3.03 25.62
N PHE A 18 -31.98 -2.03 25.02
CA PHE A 18 -32.20 -2.01 23.59
C PHE A 18 -30.83 -1.93 22.92
N MET A 19 -30.32 -3.06 22.42
CA MET A 19 -29.33 -3.03 21.34
C MET A 19 -30.01 -2.37 20.14
N VAL A 20 -29.73 -1.09 19.94
CA VAL A 20 -30.10 -0.42 18.70
C VAL A 20 -29.32 -1.12 17.59
N PRO A 21 -29.97 -1.66 16.54
CA PRO A 21 -29.23 -2.18 15.40
C PRO A 21 -28.44 -1.00 14.82
N VAL A 22 -27.12 -1.12 14.80
CA VAL A 22 -26.24 -0.23 14.03
C VAL A 22 -26.68 -0.38 12.58
N HIS A 23 -27.48 0.56 12.10
CA HIS A 23 -27.80 0.65 10.68
C HIS A 23 -26.49 0.99 9.97
N ALA A 24 -26.03 0.09 9.11
CA ALA A 24 -24.96 0.42 8.19
C ALA A 24 -25.48 1.55 7.29
N VAL A 25 -24.89 2.75 7.43
CA VAL A 25 -25.20 3.88 6.55
C VAL A 25 -24.86 3.46 5.13
N GLU A 26 -25.83 3.45 4.22
CA GLU A 26 -25.57 3.12 2.83
C GLU A 26 -24.56 4.11 2.21
N PRO A 27 -23.60 3.65 1.38
CA PRO A 27 -22.62 4.53 0.75
C PRO A 27 -23.29 5.62 -0.07
N THR A 28 -22.94 6.88 0.19
CA THR A 28 -23.48 8.02 -0.56
C THR A 28 -22.93 8.04 -1.99
N VAL A 29 -23.68 8.58 -2.95
CA VAL A 29 -23.17 8.71 -4.33
C VAL A 29 -21.99 9.70 -4.34
N TRP A 30 -20.91 9.36 -5.05
CA TRP A 30 -19.73 10.23 -5.17
C TRP A 30 -20.11 11.58 -5.80
N GLN A 31 -19.50 12.66 -5.30
CA GLN A 31 -19.70 14.01 -5.76
C GLN A 31 -18.36 14.73 -5.94
N ALA A 32 -18.22 15.46 -7.04
CA ALA A 32 -17.11 16.38 -7.23
C ALA A 32 -17.18 17.51 -6.19
N ASN A 33 -16.03 17.98 -5.73
CA ASN A 33 -15.83 19.01 -4.71
C ASN A 33 -16.29 18.62 -3.29
N ALA A 34 -16.69 17.38 -3.07
CA ALA A 34 -16.94 16.86 -1.73
C ALA A 34 -15.63 16.46 -1.03
N THR A 35 -15.57 16.69 0.28
CA THR A 35 -14.46 16.23 1.12
C THR A 35 -14.78 14.87 1.73
N TYR A 36 -13.89 13.92 1.51
CA TYR A 36 -13.98 12.55 1.98
C TYR A 36 -12.91 12.28 3.01
N ALA A 37 -13.30 11.73 4.16
CA ALA A 37 -12.36 11.18 5.13
C ALA A 37 -11.83 9.83 4.64
N ALA A 38 -10.62 9.46 5.05
CA ALA A 38 -10.10 8.11 4.84
C ALA A 38 -11.09 7.08 5.40
N GLY A 39 -11.31 6.00 4.66
CA GLY A 39 -12.26 4.94 5.00
C GLY A 39 -13.72 5.21 4.61
N SER A 40 -14.09 6.44 4.23
CA SER A 40 -15.45 6.74 3.75
C SER A 40 -15.80 5.97 2.48
N GLN A 41 -17.04 5.53 2.36
CA GLN A 41 -17.50 4.76 1.19
C GLN A 41 -18.46 5.59 0.35
N VAL A 42 -18.27 5.52 -0.98
CA VAL A 42 -19.12 6.18 -1.97
C VAL A 42 -19.56 5.20 -3.05
N ARG A 43 -20.70 5.47 -3.68
CA ARG A 43 -21.13 4.79 -4.89
C ARG A 43 -20.75 5.59 -6.12
N TYR A 44 -20.01 4.99 -7.05
CA TYR A 44 -19.65 5.59 -8.33
C TYR A 44 -19.77 4.54 -9.43
N ASP A 45 -20.50 4.89 -10.49
CA ASP A 45 -20.78 4.01 -11.63
C ASP A 45 -21.31 2.61 -11.24
N GLY A 46 -22.25 2.58 -10.29
CA GLY A 46 -22.85 1.34 -9.80
C GLY A 46 -22.02 0.56 -8.77
N GLN A 47 -20.73 0.88 -8.63
CA GLN A 47 -19.80 0.20 -7.73
C GLN A 47 -19.56 0.99 -6.44
N ILE A 48 -19.13 0.32 -5.38
CA ILE A 48 -18.77 0.95 -4.11
C ILE A 48 -17.26 1.15 -4.06
N TYR A 49 -16.83 2.34 -3.70
CA TYR A 49 -15.44 2.70 -3.50
C TYR A 49 -15.20 3.22 -2.09
N ARG A 50 -14.04 2.93 -1.53
CA ARG A 50 -13.55 3.41 -0.24
C ARG A 50 -12.45 4.44 -0.48
N ALA A 51 -12.54 5.59 0.18
CA ALA A 51 -11.46 6.55 0.19
C ALA A 51 -10.24 5.97 0.94
N LEU A 52 -9.08 5.94 0.31
CA LEU A 52 -7.82 5.48 0.93
C LEU A 52 -7.20 6.57 1.80
N GLN A 53 -7.41 7.84 1.43
CA GLN A 53 -6.86 9.00 2.11
C GLN A 53 -7.93 10.10 2.24
N GLY A 54 -7.78 10.94 3.27
CA GLY A 54 -8.62 12.13 3.40
C GLY A 54 -8.31 13.12 2.28
N HIS A 55 -9.33 13.54 1.50
CA HIS A 55 -9.13 14.46 0.38
C HIS A 55 -10.41 15.20 0.01
N THR A 56 -10.27 16.32 -0.69
CA THR A 56 -11.37 16.98 -1.41
C THR A 56 -11.34 16.51 -2.85
N ALA A 57 -12.36 15.79 -3.29
CA ALA A 57 -12.46 15.29 -4.66
C ALA A 57 -12.71 16.44 -5.64
N ASN A 58 -12.25 16.30 -6.87
CA ASN A 58 -12.64 17.14 -8.00
C ASN A 58 -13.08 16.22 -9.16
N SER A 59 -13.51 16.78 -10.29
CA SER A 59 -13.97 15.97 -11.45
C SER A 59 -12.93 14.98 -11.97
N ASP A 60 -11.65 15.33 -11.88
CA ASP A 60 -10.53 14.51 -12.34
C ASP A 60 -10.11 13.47 -11.30
N TRP A 61 -10.58 13.59 -10.05
CA TRP A 61 -10.31 12.70 -8.92
C TRP A 61 -11.53 11.85 -8.55
N ASN A 62 -12.17 11.28 -9.57
CA ASN A 62 -13.23 10.31 -9.37
C ASN A 62 -12.68 8.91 -9.03
N PRO A 63 -13.51 8.03 -8.44
CA PRO A 63 -13.03 6.74 -7.92
C PRO A 63 -12.39 5.78 -8.92
N ILE A 64 -12.66 5.95 -10.22
CA ILE A 64 -12.00 5.17 -11.29
C ILE A 64 -10.68 5.84 -11.71
N ALA A 65 -10.67 7.17 -11.80
CA ALA A 65 -9.52 7.93 -12.30
C ALA A 65 -8.40 8.12 -11.26
N THR A 66 -8.69 7.96 -9.96
CA THR A 66 -7.69 8.09 -8.89
C THR A 66 -7.65 6.89 -7.93
N PRO A 67 -7.10 5.74 -8.37
CA PRO A 67 -6.87 4.56 -7.51
C PRO A 67 -6.00 4.84 -6.27
N ALA A 68 -5.20 5.92 -6.30
CA ALA A 68 -4.43 6.37 -5.14
C ALA A 68 -5.29 7.00 -4.02
N LEU A 69 -6.49 7.48 -4.35
CA LEU A 69 -7.44 8.09 -3.42
C LEU A 69 -8.64 7.19 -3.14
N TRP A 70 -8.93 6.26 -4.04
CA TRP A 70 -10.11 5.41 -3.99
C TRP A 70 -9.78 3.96 -4.30
N GLN A 71 -10.42 3.04 -3.58
CA GLN A 71 -10.32 1.61 -3.80
C GLN A 71 -11.72 1.02 -3.96
N ARG A 72 -11.92 0.13 -4.92
CA ARG A 72 -13.17 -0.64 -4.99
C ARG A 72 -13.37 -1.45 -3.72
N ALA A 73 -14.48 -1.24 -3.02
CA ALA A 73 -14.78 -1.89 -1.75
C ALA A 73 -15.06 -3.40 -1.91
N ASP A 74 -15.28 -3.87 -3.14
CA ASP A 74 -15.47 -5.26 -3.53
C ASP A 74 -14.24 -5.87 -4.24
N ALA A 75 -13.18 -5.08 -4.46
CA ALA A 75 -11.90 -5.61 -4.91
C ALA A 75 -11.11 -6.08 -3.69
N ALA A 76 -10.72 -7.36 -3.68
CA ALA A 76 -9.83 -7.89 -2.65
C ALA A 76 -8.54 -7.06 -2.62
N ILE A 77 -8.09 -6.67 -1.43
CA ILE A 77 -6.75 -6.09 -1.28
C ILE A 77 -5.78 -7.17 -1.69
N ALA A 78 -5.02 -6.93 -2.75
CA ALA A 78 -4.05 -7.89 -3.25
C ALA A 78 -2.65 -7.37 -2.98
N CYS A 79 -2.01 -7.84 -1.91
CA CYS A 79 -0.56 -7.70 -1.65
C CYS A 79 -0.06 -6.29 -1.27
N ALA A 80 -0.92 -5.27 -1.27
CA ALA A 80 -0.59 -3.91 -0.82
C ALA A 80 -0.02 -3.89 0.62
N PRO A 81 0.86 -2.92 0.97
CA PRO A 81 1.36 -2.80 2.33
C PRO A 81 0.23 -2.65 3.36
N TRP A 82 0.31 -3.38 4.46
CA TRP A 82 -0.60 -3.20 5.59
C TRP A 82 -0.46 -1.79 6.17
N GLN A 83 -1.60 -1.19 6.50
CA GLN A 83 -1.73 0.13 7.11
C GLN A 83 -2.70 0.09 8.29
N GLU A 84 -2.43 0.93 9.29
CA GLU A 84 -3.41 1.28 10.33
C GLU A 84 -4.52 2.18 9.74
N GLY A 85 -5.69 2.16 10.35
CA GLY A 85 -6.89 2.88 9.90
C GLY A 85 -7.66 2.20 8.77
N VAL A 86 -7.13 1.10 8.20
CA VAL A 86 -7.76 0.38 7.08
C VAL A 86 -8.67 -0.74 7.59
N SER A 87 -9.81 -0.91 6.92
CA SER A 87 -10.69 -2.06 7.11
C SER A 87 -10.36 -3.15 6.08
N TYR A 88 -9.94 -4.32 6.56
CA TYR A 88 -9.66 -5.50 5.76
C TYR A 88 -10.85 -6.45 5.78
N GLN A 89 -11.12 -7.09 4.65
CA GLN A 89 -12.12 -8.14 4.47
C GLN A 89 -11.48 -9.52 4.64
N LEU A 90 -12.33 -10.53 4.86
CA LEU A 90 -11.91 -11.93 4.83
C LEU A 90 -11.20 -12.23 3.49
N LYS A 91 -10.02 -12.86 3.54
CA LYS A 91 -9.14 -13.20 2.41
C LYS A 91 -8.39 -12.04 1.75
N ASP A 92 -8.54 -10.80 2.21
CA ASP A 92 -7.64 -9.72 1.80
C ASP A 92 -6.19 -10.11 2.08
N ARG A 93 -5.28 -9.70 1.21
CA ARG A 93 -3.86 -10.02 1.31
C ARG A 93 -3.05 -8.75 1.38
N VAL A 94 -2.09 -8.71 2.29
CA VAL A 94 -1.24 -7.54 2.51
C VAL A 94 0.22 -7.95 2.59
N SER A 95 1.11 -6.99 2.34
CA SER A 95 2.53 -7.12 2.69
C SER A 95 2.81 -6.43 4.03
N PHE A 96 3.57 -7.07 4.90
CA PHE A 96 4.02 -6.50 6.16
C PHE A 96 5.40 -7.04 6.53
N ALA A 97 6.35 -6.14 6.79
CA ALA A 97 7.73 -6.49 7.17
C ALA A 97 8.41 -7.51 6.23
N GLY A 98 8.22 -7.35 4.92
CA GLY A 98 8.81 -8.23 3.89
C GLY A 98 8.13 -9.60 3.74
N LYS A 99 7.04 -9.85 4.46
CA LYS A 99 6.23 -11.07 4.35
C LYS A 99 4.83 -10.74 3.85
N TYR A 100 4.13 -11.74 3.33
CA TYR A 100 2.74 -11.62 2.93
C TYR A 100 1.82 -12.25 3.96
N TYR A 101 0.63 -11.69 4.10
CA TYR A 101 -0.38 -12.19 5.03
C TYR A 101 -1.76 -12.13 4.38
N GLN A 102 -2.62 -13.08 4.74
CA GLN A 102 -4.03 -13.08 4.39
C GLN A 102 -4.88 -12.83 5.63
N ALA A 103 -5.85 -11.94 5.52
CA ALA A 103 -6.85 -11.69 6.55
C ALA A 103 -7.73 -12.94 6.74
N LEU A 104 -7.81 -13.42 7.97
CA LEU A 104 -8.65 -14.53 8.40
C LEU A 104 -10.06 -14.10 8.77
N GLN A 105 -10.25 -12.80 9.04
CA GLN A 105 -11.52 -12.21 9.46
C GLN A 105 -11.60 -10.78 8.95
N ALA A 106 -12.81 -10.32 8.64
CA ALA A 106 -13.04 -8.90 8.38
C ALA A 106 -12.82 -8.09 9.67
N HIS A 107 -11.99 -7.05 9.61
CA HIS A 107 -11.65 -6.23 10.77
C HIS A 107 -11.19 -4.83 10.34
N THR A 108 -11.15 -3.90 11.30
CA THR A 108 -10.50 -2.60 11.11
C THR A 108 -9.26 -2.53 11.97
N ALA A 109 -8.11 -2.26 11.36
CA ALA A 109 -6.84 -2.09 12.07
C ALA A 109 -6.78 -0.68 12.69
N TYR A 110 -7.53 -0.41 13.76
CA TYR A 110 -7.56 0.93 14.38
C TYR A 110 -6.17 1.45 14.74
N SER A 111 -5.96 2.77 14.62
CA SER A 111 -4.64 3.34 14.92
C SER A 111 -4.26 3.10 16.38
N GLY A 112 -3.01 2.67 16.62
CA GLY A 112 -2.51 2.30 17.94
C GLY A 112 -3.04 0.98 18.51
N SER A 113 -3.85 0.22 17.75
CA SER A 113 -4.32 -1.12 18.18
C SER A 113 -3.21 -2.17 18.23
N ASN A 114 -2.10 -1.93 17.51
CA ASN A 114 -1.02 -2.89 17.31
C ASN A 114 -1.49 -4.22 16.71
N TRP A 115 -2.58 -4.21 15.93
CA TRP A 115 -3.09 -5.39 15.21
C TRP A 115 -2.29 -5.69 13.95
N THR A 116 -0.95 -5.68 14.06
CA THR A 116 -0.07 -5.92 12.92
C THR A 116 -0.11 -7.39 12.51
N PRO A 117 0.10 -7.70 11.22
CA PRO A 117 0.02 -9.07 10.71
C PRO A 117 0.96 -10.08 11.37
N ASN A 118 2.11 -9.64 11.87
CA ASN A 118 3.09 -10.51 12.52
C ASN A 118 2.77 -10.85 13.99
N VAL A 119 1.87 -10.11 14.65
CA VAL A 119 1.57 -10.32 16.09
C VAL A 119 0.11 -10.69 16.36
N THR A 120 -0.74 -10.70 15.32
CA THR A 120 -2.19 -10.92 15.47
C THR A 120 -2.67 -12.14 14.66
N PRO A 121 -2.28 -13.37 15.05
CA PRO A 121 -2.59 -14.59 14.29
C PRO A 121 -4.09 -14.92 14.22
N ALA A 122 -4.92 -14.31 15.07
CA ALA A 122 -6.37 -14.42 14.99
C ALA A 122 -6.95 -13.67 13.78
N LEU A 123 -6.25 -12.64 13.29
CA LEU A 123 -6.68 -11.80 12.17
C LEU A 123 -5.90 -12.08 10.88
N TRP A 124 -4.68 -12.64 10.98
CA TRP A 124 -3.76 -12.79 9.86
C TRP A 124 -3.10 -14.17 9.82
N VAL A 125 -3.01 -14.76 8.63
CA VAL A 125 -2.18 -15.93 8.35
C VAL A 125 -1.05 -15.57 7.41
N ASN A 126 0.17 -16.02 7.70
CA ASN A 126 1.33 -15.77 6.84
C ASN A 126 1.22 -16.56 5.52
N LEU A 127 1.64 -15.95 4.42
CA LEU A 127 1.71 -16.56 3.09
C LEU A 127 3.17 -16.60 2.61
N THR A 128 3.52 -17.69 1.92
CA THR A 128 4.79 -17.85 1.20
C THR A 128 4.90 -16.92 -0.02
N GLN A 129 3.78 -16.62 -0.66
CA GLN A 129 3.67 -15.71 -1.80
C GLN A 129 2.26 -15.12 -1.86
N CYS A 130 2.10 -14.00 -2.58
CA CYS A 130 0.82 -13.35 -2.71
C CYS A 130 0.13 -13.68 -4.05
N ASP A 131 -0.64 -14.77 -4.08
CA ASP A 131 -1.33 -15.22 -5.30
C ASP A 131 -2.74 -14.63 -5.42
N GLY A 132 -2.87 -13.35 -5.78
CA GLY A 132 -4.19 -12.72 -5.82
C GLY A 132 -4.28 -11.36 -6.51
N ALA A 133 -3.25 -10.95 -7.24
CA ALA A 133 -3.35 -9.81 -8.15
C ALA A 133 -4.63 -9.94 -9.01
N PRO A 134 -5.40 -8.86 -9.22
CA PRO A 134 -6.49 -8.87 -10.19
C PRO A 134 -6.01 -9.46 -11.53
N PRO A 135 -6.84 -10.22 -12.26
CA PRO A 135 -6.42 -10.74 -13.56
C PRO A 135 -5.94 -9.58 -14.43
N MET A 136 -4.72 -9.71 -14.94
CA MET A 136 -4.03 -8.76 -15.82
C MET A 136 -4.84 -8.53 -17.10
N THR A 137 -5.84 -7.64 -17.07
CA THR A 137 -6.59 -7.28 -18.27
C THR A 137 -5.77 -6.28 -19.08
N GLY A 138 -5.20 -6.75 -20.20
CA GLY A 138 -4.47 -5.90 -21.16
C GLY A 138 -2.95 -5.83 -20.98
N GLY A 139 -2.38 -6.75 -20.21
CA GLY A 139 -0.94 -6.83 -19.94
C GLY A 139 -0.10 -7.37 -21.10
N GLU A 140 1.11 -6.82 -21.28
CA GLU A 140 2.11 -7.35 -22.21
C GLU A 140 2.94 -8.45 -21.53
N VAL A 141 3.41 -9.44 -22.30
CA VAL A 141 4.38 -10.43 -21.81
C VAL A 141 5.79 -10.03 -22.26
N ILE A 142 6.68 -9.74 -21.29
CA ILE A 142 8.08 -9.38 -21.56
C ILE A 142 8.97 -10.42 -20.89
N ASN A 143 9.90 -11.03 -21.64
CA ASN A 143 10.79 -12.07 -21.13
C ASN A 143 10.05 -13.23 -20.43
N GLY A 144 8.82 -13.55 -20.86
CA GLY A 144 7.98 -14.59 -20.24
C GLY A 144 7.26 -14.17 -18.95
N ILE A 145 7.38 -12.91 -18.54
CA ILE A 145 6.71 -12.33 -17.38
C ILE A 145 5.45 -11.60 -17.88
N SER A 146 4.28 -11.95 -17.34
CA SER A 146 3.05 -11.17 -17.55
C SER A 146 3.12 -9.91 -16.71
N LEU A 147 2.88 -8.75 -17.33
CA LEU A 147 3.02 -7.44 -16.71
C LEU A 147 1.74 -6.63 -16.81
N PRO A 148 1.49 -5.68 -15.90
CA PRO A 148 0.37 -4.76 -16.03
C PRO A 148 0.49 -3.91 -17.32
N PRO A 149 -0.61 -3.31 -17.79
CA PRO A 149 -0.60 -2.39 -18.92
C PRO A 149 0.41 -1.25 -18.71
N ASP A 150 0.99 -0.72 -19.79
CA ASP A 150 1.84 0.47 -19.67
C ASP A 150 0.98 1.68 -19.25
N PRO A 151 1.27 2.32 -18.10
CA PRO A 151 0.42 3.40 -17.60
C PRO A 151 0.63 4.71 -18.38
N GLY A 152 1.65 4.79 -19.24
CA GLY A 152 1.91 5.93 -20.12
C GLY A 152 1.93 7.29 -19.41
N ALA A 153 1.26 8.28 -20.00
CA ALA A 153 1.14 9.61 -19.41
C ALA A 153 0.26 9.63 -18.15
N ALA A 154 -0.72 8.71 -18.05
CA ALA A 154 -1.60 8.63 -16.88
C ALA A 154 -0.81 8.27 -15.62
N GLY A 155 0.16 7.35 -15.75
CA GLY A 155 1.06 6.95 -14.66
C GLY A 155 1.93 8.05 -14.08
N LYS A 156 2.04 9.20 -14.76
CA LYS A 156 2.87 10.35 -14.35
C LYS A 156 2.08 11.47 -13.67
N LYS A 157 0.75 11.36 -13.58
CA LYS A 157 -0.11 12.43 -13.03
C LYS A 157 -0.03 12.58 -11.51
N THR A 158 0.38 11.54 -10.80
CA THR A 158 0.42 11.52 -9.33
C THR A 158 1.77 11.06 -8.82
N LEU A 159 2.10 11.47 -7.59
CA LEU A 159 3.32 11.03 -6.92
C LEU A 159 3.40 9.49 -6.85
N ALA A 160 2.27 8.86 -6.47
CA ALA A 160 2.15 7.40 -6.34
C ALA A 160 2.21 6.65 -7.66
N GLY A 161 1.71 7.25 -8.75
CA GLY A 161 1.56 6.60 -10.05
C GLY A 161 0.44 5.58 -10.11
N ILE A 162 0.53 4.67 -11.08
CA ILE A 162 -0.42 3.57 -11.29
C ILE A 162 0.28 2.26 -10.97
N ASP A 163 -0.36 1.46 -10.13
CA ASP A 163 -0.02 0.10 -9.74
C ASP A 163 -1.33 -0.70 -9.91
N SER A 164 -1.53 -1.25 -11.11
CA SER A 164 -2.81 -1.84 -11.53
C SER A 164 -3.05 -3.21 -10.92
N ASP A 165 -1.98 -3.96 -10.65
CA ASP A 165 -2.03 -5.29 -10.04
C ASP A 165 -1.83 -5.27 -8.52
N GLN A 166 -1.62 -4.08 -7.95
CA GLN A 166 -1.50 -3.78 -6.51
C GLN A 166 -0.33 -4.49 -5.83
N ASP A 167 0.70 -4.85 -6.59
CA ASP A 167 1.86 -5.56 -6.05
C ASP A 167 2.81 -4.64 -5.25
N GLY A 168 2.50 -3.34 -5.18
CA GLY A 168 3.26 -2.31 -4.49
C GLY A 168 4.37 -1.70 -5.35
N VAL A 169 4.46 -2.04 -6.63
CA VAL A 169 5.41 -1.49 -7.60
C VAL A 169 4.62 -0.87 -8.75
N ARG A 170 4.92 0.39 -9.11
CA ARG A 170 4.24 1.01 -10.25
C ARG A 170 4.45 0.22 -11.55
N ASP A 171 3.42 0.18 -12.38
CA ASP A 171 3.41 -0.52 -13.66
C ASP A 171 4.58 -0.10 -14.58
N ASP A 172 4.94 1.19 -14.58
CA ASP A 172 6.06 1.71 -15.38
C ASP A 172 7.42 1.15 -14.93
N ILE A 173 7.61 0.99 -13.61
CA ILE A 173 8.82 0.38 -13.03
C ILE A 173 8.82 -1.12 -13.25
N GLN A 174 7.70 -1.82 -13.05
CA GLN A 174 7.62 -3.27 -13.27
C GLN A 174 8.05 -3.63 -14.70
N ARG A 175 7.57 -2.87 -15.69
CA ARG A 175 7.93 -3.09 -17.10
C ARG A 175 9.38 -2.76 -17.40
N PHE A 176 9.92 -1.68 -16.82
CA PHE A 176 11.36 -1.37 -16.92
C PHE A 176 12.20 -2.54 -16.38
N LEU A 177 11.89 -3.02 -15.18
CA LEU A 177 12.62 -4.12 -14.55
C LEU A 177 12.51 -5.43 -15.34
N ALA A 178 11.34 -5.72 -15.89
CA ALA A 178 11.15 -6.93 -16.70
C ALA A 178 12.00 -6.87 -17.98
N LYS A 179 12.17 -5.69 -18.59
CA LYS A 179 13.07 -5.50 -19.74
C LYS A 179 14.53 -5.65 -19.36
N GLU A 180 14.97 -5.02 -18.27
CA GLU A 180 16.39 -4.97 -17.89
C GLU A 180 16.91 -6.25 -17.24
N VAL A 181 16.11 -6.87 -16.35
CA VAL A 181 16.54 -8.00 -15.52
C VAL A 181 15.57 -9.19 -15.54
N GLY A 182 14.46 -9.10 -16.29
CA GLY A 182 13.42 -10.13 -16.35
C GLY A 182 13.85 -11.49 -16.90
N GLN A 183 14.95 -11.55 -17.65
CA GLN A 183 15.51 -12.83 -18.12
C GLN A 183 15.95 -13.76 -16.98
N ASN A 184 16.26 -13.19 -15.80
CA ASN A 184 16.54 -13.95 -14.60
C ASN A 184 15.39 -13.74 -13.60
N PRO A 185 14.47 -14.72 -13.46
CA PRO A 185 13.29 -14.58 -12.60
C PRO A 185 13.61 -14.29 -11.13
N VAL A 186 14.72 -14.84 -10.61
CA VAL A 186 15.16 -14.60 -9.23
C VAL A 186 15.65 -13.16 -9.07
N LEU A 187 16.44 -12.67 -10.03
CA LEU A 187 16.94 -11.30 -10.03
C LEU A 187 15.80 -10.29 -10.21
N TYR A 188 14.85 -10.58 -11.09
CA TYR A 188 13.65 -9.77 -11.29
C TYR A 188 12.82 -9.65 -10.00
N LYS A 189 12.59 -10.76 -9.29
CA LYS A 189 11.91 -10.75 -7.99
C LYS A 189 12.64 -9.86 -6.97
N ARG A 190 13.98 -9.91 -6.92
CA ARG A 190 14.77 -9.02 -6.04
C ARG A 190 14.69 -7.55 -6.46
N ALA A 191 14.64 -7.29 -7.76
CA ALA A 191 14.48 -5.94 -8.30
C ALA A 191 13.10 -5.34 -7.97
N LEU A 192 12.03 -6.14 -8.01
CA LEU A 192 10.69 -5.72 -7.58
C LEU A 192 10.67 -5.33 -6.10
N GLN A 193 11.29 -6.14 -5.22
CA GLN A 193 11.41 -5.78 -3.81
C GLN A 193 12.19 -4.48 -3.62
N MET A 194 13.31 -4.31 -4.33
CA MET A 194 14.10 -3.09 -4.30
C MET A 194 13.31 -1.87 -4.80
N ALA A 195 12.48 -2.01 -5.84
CA ALA A 195 11.60 -0.95 -6.33
C ALA A 195 10.53 -0.58 -5.30
N ARG A 196 9.88 -1.57 -4.69
CA ARG A 196 8.87 -1.35 -3.65
C ARG A 196 9.44 -0.50 -2.50
N ASP A 197 10.64 -0.84 -2.03
CA ASP A 197 11.31 -0.11 -0.96
C ASP A 197 11.80 1.28 -1.41
N ALA A 198 12.33 1.40 -2.63
CA ALA A 198 12.78 2.68 -3.18
C ALA A 198 11.63 3.68 -3.34
N GLN A 199 10.45 3.25 -3.80
CA GLN A 199 9.29 4.15 -3.95
C GLN A 199 8.84 4.77 -2.62
N GLN A 200 9.11 4.12 -1.48
CA GLN A 200 8.81 4.68 -0.16
C GLN A 200 9.59 5.96 0.13
N SER A 201 10.71 6.21 -0.57
CA SER A 201 11.45 7.46 -0.47
C SER A 201 10.60 8.66 -0.89
N LEU A 202 9.66 8.47 -1.82
CA LEU A 202 8.80 9.55 -2.31
C LEU A 202 7.75 9.94 -1.27
N PHE A 203 7.18 8.95 -0.56
CA PHE A 203 6.09 9.19 0.39
C PHE A 203 6.58 9.64 1.76
N VAL A 204 7.76 9.19 2.19
CA VAL A 204 8.31 9.60 3.49
C VAL A 204 8.72 11.07 3.49
N ALA A 205 9.03 11.65 2.32
CA ALA A 205 9.45 13.03 2.17
C ALA A 205 8.43 14.04 2.73
N ASP A 206 7.13 13.73 2.65
CA ASP A 206 6.07 14.65 3.11
C ASP A 206 5.80 14.53 4.62
N THR A 207 6.40 13.54 5.29
CA THR A 207 6.23 13.34 6.75
C THR A 207 7.15 14.22 7.59
N ASN A 208 8.23 14.73 7.00
CA ASN A 208 9.34 15.40 7.69
C ASN A 208 9.93 14.57 8.87
N ASP A 209 9.71 13.25 8.86
CA ASP A 209 10.17 12.31 9.88
C ASP A 209 11.50 11.69 9.44
N ARG A 210 12.60 12.25 9.94
CA ARG A 210 13.96 11.82 9.59
C ARG A 210 14.24 10.37 9.99
N GLU A 211 13.59 9.88 11.05
CA GLU A 211 13.75 8.51 11.50
C GLU A 211 13.06 7.52 10.57
N LYS A 212 11.88 7.86 10.06
CA LYS A 212 11.24 7.08 8.99
C LYS A 212 12.04 7.13 7.70
N ALA A 213 12.61 8.29 7.33
CA ALA A 213 13.48 8.38 6.15
C ALA A 213 14.70 7.47 6.29
N ARG A 214 15.34 7.46 7.46
CA ARG A 214 16.44 6.52 7.76
C ARG A 214 16.00 5.05 7.68
N ALA A 215 14.81 4.71 8.17
CA ALA A 215 14.27 3.36 8.07
C ALA A 215 14.01 2.94 6.60
N VAL A 216 13.52 3.85 5.75
CA VAL A 216 13.40 3.62 4.30
C VAL A 216 14.78 3.40 3.68
N ALA A 217 15.76 4.25 3.99
CA ALA A 217 17.12 4.12 3.46
C ALA A 217 17.77 2.78 3.82
N ASN A 218 17.63 2.35 5.07
CA ASN A 218 18.16 1.06 5.54
C ASN A 218 17.49 -0.13 4.82
N ARG A 219 16.16 -0.11 4.64
CA ARG A 219 15.44 -1.16 3.90
C ARG A 219 15.86 -1.21 2.44
N TRP A 220 15.97 -0.05 1.80
CA TRP A 220 16.43 0.02 0.43
C TRP A 220 17.88 -0.45 0.28
N ASP A 221 18.74 -0.16 1.27
CA ASP A 221 20.12 -0.68 1.28
C ASP A 221 20.15 -2.21 1.36
N ILE A 222 19.40 -2.81 2.27
CA ILE A 222 19.23 -4.26 2.40
C ILE A 222 18.75 -4.86 1.06
N ALA A 223 17.72 -4.28 0.44
CA ALA A 223 17.20 -4.77 -0.84
C ALA A 223 18.23 -4.67 -1.98
N LYS A 224 19.01 -3.58 -2.03
CA LYS A 224 20.13 -3.43 -2.98
C LYS A 224 21.20 -4.50 -2.78
N GLN A 225 21.54 -4.83 -1.53
CA GLN A 225 22.50 -5.89 -1.24
C GLN A 225 22.00 -7.25 -1.76
N CYS A 226 20.74 -7.59 -1.50
CA CYS A 226 20.14 -8.83 -2.02
C CYS A 226 20.07 -8.88 -3.55
N PHE A 227 19.80 -7.75 -4.20
CA PHE A 227 19.87 -7.68 -5.66
C PHE A 227 21.30 -7.94 -6.17
N ASN A 228 22.30 -7.31 -5.54
CA ASN A 228 23.69 -7.42 -5.95
C ASN A 228 24.29 -8.82 -5.68
N GLU A 229 23.82 -9.53 -4.65
CA GLU A 229 24.23 -10.91 -4.38
C GLU A 229 23.89 -11.84 -5.56
N ILE A 230 22.69 -11.68 -6.12
CA ILE A 230 22.24 -12.48 -7.27
C ILE A 230 22.84 -11.97 -8.59
N ASN A 231 22.93 -10.64 -8.77
CA ASN A 231 23.50 -10.06 -9.99
C ASN A 231 24.99 -10.41 -10.13
N GLY A 232 25.70 -10.46 -9.00
CA GLY A 232 27.14 -10.59 -8.93
C GLY A 232 27.87 -9.35 -9.45
N TYR A 233 29.15 -9.21 -9.09
CA TYR A 233 30.03 -8.22 -9.70
C TYR A 233 30.85 -8.87 -10.81
N LYS A 234 30.82 -8.27 -11.99
CA LYS A 234 31.65 -8.62 -13.14
C LYS A 234 32.22 -7.35 -13.74
N LYS A 235 33.55 -7.25 -13.86
CA LYS A 235 34.23 -6.02 -14.33
C LYS A 235 33.74 -5.60 -15.72
N GLU A 236 33.49 -6.58 -16.58
CA GLU A 236 32.94 -6.41 -17.93
C GLU A 236 31.53 -5.79 -17.93
N ASN A 237 30.76 -5.94 -16.84
CA ASN A 237 29.42 -5.39 -16.70
C ASN A 237 29.38 -4.04 -15.98
N TYR A 238 30.52 -3.48 -15.53
CA TYR A 238 30.56 -2.27 -14.71
C TYR A 238 29.74 -1.10 -15.27
N ILE A 239 29.87 -0.82 -16.57
CA ILE A 239 29.11 0.26 -17.23
C ILE A 239 27.62 -0.07 -17.29
N LYS A 240 27.26 -1.32 -17.56
CA LYS A 240 25.87 -1.79 -17.57
C LYS A 240 25.25 -1.64 -16.17
N ASP A 241 25.94 -2.07 -15.13
CA ASP A 241 25.46 -2.00 -13.74
C ASP A 241 25.27 -0.54 -13.27
N ILE A 242 26.17 0.37 -13.63
CA ILE A 242 26.01 1.79 -13.33
C ILE A 242 24.84 2.39 -14.11
N THR A 243 24.69 2.01 -15.37
CA THR A 243 23.59 2.49 -16.23
C THR A 243 22.25 2.06 -15.65
N PHE A 244 22.13 0.79 -15.28
CA PHE A 244 20.93 0.26 -14.62
C PHE A 244 20.60 1.02 -13.34
N LYS A 245 21.59 1.25 -12.45
CA LYS A 245 21.36 2.00 -11.19
C LYS A 245 20.86 3.43 -11.45
N LYS A 246 21.41 4.12 -12.45
CA LYS A 246 20.96 5.47 -12.84
C LYS A 246 19.55 5.45 -13.41
N GLN A 247 19.26 4.51 -14.32
CA GLN A 247 17.92 4.35 -14.89
C GLN A 247 16.91 3.98 -13.80
N PHE A 248 17.25 3.08 -12.89
CA PHE A 248 16.39 2.69 -11.78
C PHE A 248 15.93 3.90 -10.97
N VAL A 249 16.86 4.72 -10.47
CA VAL A 249 16.50 5.95 -9.74
C VAL A 249 15.73 6.93 -10.64
N ALA A 250 16.10 7.05 -11.91
CA ALA A 250 15.35 7.87 -12.86
C ALA A 250 13.89 7.40 -13.01
N PHE A 251 13.60 6.10 -13.02
CA PHE A 251 12.25 5.55 -13.04
C PHE A 251 11.51 5.74 -11.70
N ILE A 252 12.20 5.70 -10.56
CA ILE A 252 11.62 6.07 -9.26
C ILE A 252 11.19 7.54 -9.28
N ALA A 253 12.02 8.44 -9.83
CA ALA A 253 11.84 9.89 -9.79
C ALA A 253 11.52 10.54 -11.15
N ASN A 254 10.78 9.84 -12.03
CA ASN A 254 10.58 10.21 -13.46
C ASN A 254 9.59 11.37 -13.74
N THR A 255 9.25 12.18 -12.73
CA THR A 255 8.44 13.41 -12.87
C THR A 255 9.03 14.52 -12.00
N PRO A 256 8.79 15.81 -12.32
CA PRO A 256 9.24 16.92 -11.48
C PRO A 256 8.81 16.78 -10.01
N GLU A 257 7.58 16.35 -9.77
CA GLU A 257 7.01 16.16 -8.43
C GLU A 257 7.69 15.00 -7.68
N ARG A 258 7.96 13.88 -8.37
CA ARG A 258 8.69 12.75 -7.79
C ARG A 258 10.14 13.10 -7.51
N MET A 259 10.81 13.81 -8.43
CA MET A 259 12.18 14.28 -8.24
C MET A 259 12.28 15.25 -7.06
N GLY A 260 11.36 16.22 -6.96
CA GLY A 260 11.30 17.12 -5.81
C GLY A 260 11.14 16.38 -4.49
N SER A 261 10.28 15.34 -4.46
CA SER A 261 10.07 14.51 -3.27
C SER A 261 11.30 13.64 -2.93
N TYR A 262 11.93 13.07 -3.95
CA TYR A 262 13.19 12.33 -3.80
C TYR A 262 14.32 13.20 -3.25
N MET A 263 14.46 14.44 -3.73
CA MET A 263 15.45 15.40 -3.23
C MET A 263 15.19 15.80 -1.77
N ARG A 264 13.93 16.04 -1.38
CA ARG A 264 13.57 16.29 0.03
C ARG A 264 13.93 15.09 0.92
N TYR A 265 13.65 13.88 0.46
CA TYR A 265 14.07 12.66 1.16
C TYR A 265 15.59 12.59 1.32
N ASP A 266 16.36 12.85 0.27
CA ASP A 266 17.83 12.84 0.32
C ASP A 266 18.37 13.90 1.31
N GLU A 267 17.78 15.10 1.31
CA GLU A 267 18.09 16.16 2.27
C GLU A 267 17.83 15.72 3.72
N MET A 268 16.73 15.02 4.00
CA MET A 268 16.42 14.49 5.33
C MET A 268 17.50 13.50 5.83
N LEU A 269 18.14 12.77 4.92
CA LEU A 269 19.23 11.83 5.22
C LEU A 269 20.56 12.53 5.49
N GLY A 270 20.71 13.80 5.08
CA GLY A 270 21.93 14.58 5.24
C GLY A 270 22.45 14.62 6.69
N GLY A 271 23.69 14.17 6.89
CA GLY A 271 24.33 14.14 8.21
C GLY A 271 23.86 13.03 9.16
N MET A 272 23.00 12.11 8.71
CA MET A 272 22.60 10.95 9.51
C MET A 272 23.65 9.84 9.48
N VAL A 273 23.66 9.01 10.52
CA VAL A 273 24.48 7.79 10.60
C VAL A 273 23.65 6.58 10.17
N PHE A 274 24.22 5.76 9.30
CA PHE A 274 23.61 4.55 8.75
C PHE A 274 24.26 3.30 9.32
N LYS A 275 23.47 2.25 9.47
CA LYS A 275 23.97 0.94 9.86
C LYS A 275 24.42 0.19 8.62
N ILE A 276 25.66 -0.29 8.63
CA ILE A 276 26.11 -1.27 7.63
C ILE A 276 25.48 -2.62 8.00
N HIS A 277 24.65 -3.15 7.11
CA HIS A 277 24.04 -4.46 7.28
C HIS A 277 25.00 -5.51 6.76
N ASN A 278 25.83 -6.08 7.63
CA ASN A 278 26.68 -7.23 7.29
C ASN A 278 25.85 -8.53 7.37
N ASN A 279 26.07 -9.47 6.46
CA ASN A 279 25.39 -10.77 6.40
C ASN A 279 23.86 -10.66 6.27
N VAL A 280 23.38 -9.86 5.31
CA VAL A 280 21.96 -9.79 4.97
C VAL A 280 21.49 -11.17 4.51
N ILE A 281 20.44 -11.69 5.14
CA ILE A 281 19.77 -12.92 4.70
C ILE A 281 18.73 -12.53 3.65
N CYS A 282 18.98 -12.96 2.41
CA CYS A 282 18.12 -12.71 1.27
C CYS A 282 17.24 -13.93 1.02
N GLU A 283 16.27 -14.19 1.91
CA GLU A 283 15.20 -15.17 1.71
C GLU A 283 14.15 -14.66 0.70
#